data_AF-A0A7C9DWP1-F1
#
_entry.id   AF-A0A7C9DWP1-F1
#
_cell.length_a   1.000
_cell.length_b   1.000
_cell.length_c   1.000
_cell.angle_alpha   90.00
_cell.angle_beta   90.00
_cell.angle_gamma   90.00
#
_symmetry.space_group_name_H-M   'P 1'
#
loop_
_entity.id
_entity.type
_entity.pdbx_description
1 polymer ?
#
loop_
_entity_poly.entity_id
_entity_poly.type
_entity_poly.pdbx_seq_one_letter_code
_entity_poly.pdbx_strand_id
1 'polypeptide(L)'
;CQLSFQSNNAYIFPGFGLGLVLSGAIRVHDEMLLAASKALAGQVTQENYEKGMIFPPFSIIRKISAHIAADVAAKAYELGLATHLPRPKNLVKYAESCMYNPVYRSYH
;
A
#
# COMPACT_ATOMS: atom_id res chain seq x y z
N CYS A 1 1.95 26.75 -13.85
CA CYS A 1 1.22 25.97 -12.83
C CYS A 1 2.19 24.98 -12.18
N GLN A 2 2.75 25.32 -11.02
CA GLN A 2 3.55 24.38 -10.24
C GLN A 2 2.61 23.33 -9.63
N LEU A 3 2.56 22.15 -10.24
CA LEU A 3 1.95 20.96 -9.65
C LEU A 3 2.74 20.65 -8.37
N SER A 4 2.05 20.73 -7.23
CA SER A 4 2.62 20.64 -5.89
C SER A 4 3.30 19.28 -5.66
N PHE A 5 4.62 19.31 -5.47
CA PHE A 5 5.43 18.16 -5.05
C PHE A 5 5.12 17.79 -3.60
N GLN A 6 4.01 17.08 -3.38
CA GLN A 6 3.64 16.60 -2.06
C GLN A 6 4.37 15.28 -1.78
N SER A 7 5.57 15.36 -1.20
CA SER A 7 6.18 14.24 -0.46
C SER A 7 5.40 14.01 0.84
N ASN A 8 4.14 13.60 0.70
CA ASN A 8 3.23 13.44 1.81
C ASN A 8 3.27 11.98 2.28
N ASN A 9 3.54 11.78 3.56
CA ASN A 9 3.57 10.43 4.13
C ASN A 9 2.20 9.72 4.07
N ALA A 10 1.12 10.45 3.75
CA ALA A 10 -0.19 9.90 3.43
C ALA A 10 -0.17 8.90 2.26
N TYR A 11 0.87 8.88 1.42
CA TYR A 11 1.03 7.84 0.40
C TYR A 11 1.52 6.50 0.95
N ILE A 12 2.36 6.52 1.99
CA ILE A 12 3.02 5.32 2.53
C ILE A 12 2.26 4.74 3.71
N PHE A 13 1.96 5.56 4.73
CA PHE A 13 1.44 5.06 6.01
C PHE A 13 0.15 4.24 5.91
N PRO A 14 -0.87 4.62 5.10
CA PRO A 14 -2.10 3.84 5.01
C PRO A 14 -1.87 2.43 4.45
N GLY A 15 -1.11 2.32 3.35
CA GLY A 15 -0.77 1.03 2.76
C GLY A 15 0.18 0.21 3.65
N PHE A 16 1.17 0.87 4.25
CA PHE A 16 2.13 0.23 5.13
C PHE A 16 1.47 -0.38 6.37
N GLY A 17 0.64 0.40 7.08
CA GLY A 17 -0.10 -0.06 8.25
C GLY A 17 -1.05 -1.21 7.90
N LEU A 18 -1.75 -1.10 6.77
CA LEU A 18 -2.61 -2.18 6.29
C LEU A 18 -1.79 -3.46 6.01
N GLY A 19 -0.64 -3.36 5.35
CA GLY A 19 0.23 -4.52 5.08
C GLY A 19 0.72 -5.22 6.35
N LEU A 20 1.08 -4.47 7.39
CA LEU A 20 1.47 -5.02 8.69
C LEU A 20 0.31 -5.77 9.37
N VAL A 21 -0.89 -5.17 9.37
CA VAL A 21 -2.09 -5.78 9.97
C VAL A 21 -2.49 -7.05 9.21
N LEU A 22 -2.45 -7.03 7.87
CA LEU A 22 -2.83 -8.17 7.04
C LEU A 22 -1.90 -9.36 7.20
N SER A 23 -0.60 -9.11 7.30
CA SER A 23 0.41 -10.15 7.52
C SER A 23 0.50 -10.59 8.99
N GLY A 24 -0.09 -9.84 9.91
CA GLY A 24 0.11 -10.04 11.35
C GLY A 24 1.58 -9.86 11.73
N ALA A 25 2.26 -8.89 11.12
CA ALA A 25 3.68 -8.65 11.35
C ALA A 25 3.92 -8.23 12.81
N ILE A 26 4.77 -8.98 13.53
CA ILE A 26 5.09 -8.71 14.93
C ILE A 26 6.16 -7.64 15.12
N ARG A 27 6.97 -7.37 14.09
CA ARG A 27 8.05 -6.39 14.11
C ARG A 27 8.14 -5.71 12.76
N VAL A 28 8.41 -4.41 12.78
CA VAL A 28 8.70 -3.62 11.58
C VAL A 28 10.19 -3.71 11.27
N HIS A 29 10.53 -3.96 10.00
CA HIS A 29 11.90 -4.01 9.51
C HIS A 29 12.10 -2.96 8.41
N ASP A 30 13.32 -2.43 8.27
CA ASP A 30 13.64 -1.41 7.27
C ASP A 30 13.39 -1.89 5.83
N GLU A 31 13.51 -3.19 5.60
CA GLU A 31 13.18 -3.80 4.31
C GLU A 31 11.70 -3.65 3.94
N MET A 32 10.79 -3.58 4.92
CA MET A 32 9.37 -3.33 4.68
C MET A 32 9.13 -1.89 4.25
N LEU A 33 9.85 -0.94 4.84
CA LEU A 33 9.81 0.47 4.43
C LEU A 33 10.35 0.62 3.01
N LEU A 34 11.47 -0.04 2.71
CA LEU A 34 12.03 -0.07 1.36
C LEU A 34 11.05 -0.69 0.34
N ALA A 35 10.36 -1.77 0.72
CA ALA A 35 9.33 -2.38 -0.12
C ALA A 35 8.18 -1.41 -0.38
N ALA A 36 7.71 -0.67 0.62
CA ALA A 36 6.67 0.34 0.45
C ALA A 36 7.10 1.49 -0.48
N SER A 37 8.35 1.98 -0.35
CA SER A 37 8.89 3.01 -1.23
C SER A 37 9.00 2.54 -2.68
N LYS A 38 9.47 1.30 -2.90
CA LYS A 38 9.55 0.68 -4.24
C LYS A 38 8.16 0.48 -4.84
N ALA A 39 7.20 0.02 -4.04
CA ALA A 39 5.81 -0.13 -4.46
C ALA A 39 5.21 1.20 -4.91
N LEU A 40 5.40 2.28 -4.15
CA LEU A 40 4.95 3.63 -4.50
C LEU A 40 5.59 4.12 -5.81
N ALA A 41 6.91 3.95 -5.97
CA ALA A 41 7.62 4.34 -7.19
C ALA A 41 7.10 3.56 -8.42
N GLY A 42 6.76 2.28 -8.25
CA GLY A 42 6.17 1.45 -9.30
C GLY A 42 4.74 1.85 -9.71
N GLN A 43 4.04 2.69 -8.93
CA GLN A 43 2.71 3.23 -9.30
C GLN A 43 2.79 4.51 -10.15
N VAL A 44 3.98 5.06 -10.38
CA VAL A 44 4.16 6.24 -11.23
C VAL A 44 4.26 5.79 -12.69
N THR A 45 3.30 6.20 -13.52
CA THR A 45 3.28 5.89 -14.94
C THR A 45 4.18 6.84 -15.74
N GLN A 46 4.57 6.44 -16.95
CA GLN A 46 5.32 7.30 -17.87
C GLN A 46 4.59 8.63 -18.14
N GLU A 47 3.26 8.58 -18.29
CA GLU A 47 2.42 9.77 -18.46
C GLU A 47 2.52 10.76 -17.27
N ASN A 48 2.69 10.24 -16.05
CA ASN A 48 2.92 11.10 -14.88
C ASN A 48 4.27 11.81 -15.00
N TYR A 49 5.33 11.10 -15.41
CA TYR A 49 6.65 11.69 -15.63
C TYR A 49 6.64 12.73 -16.75
N GLU A 50 5.93 12.48 -17.85
CA GLU A 50 5.77 13.44 -18.97
C GLU A 50 5.08 14.73 -18.52
N LYS A 51 4.17 14.65 -17.54
CA LYS A 51 3.53 15.79 -16.89
C LYS A 51 4.38 16.43 -15.79
N GLY A 52 5.61 15.96 -15.57
CA GLY A 52 6.51 16.43 -14.52
C GLY A 52 6.14 15.96 -13.12
N MET A 53 5.27 14.95 -12.99
CA MET A 53 4.83 14.40 -11.71
C MET A 53 5.68 13.20 -11.31
N ILE A 54 6.35 13.31 -10.16
CA ILE A 54 7.11 12.20 -9.54
C ILE A 54 6.27 11.34 -8.58
N PHE A 55 5.06 11.80 -8.26
CA PHE A 55 4.10 11.08 -7.43
C PHE A 55 2.83 10.79 -8.24
N PRO A 56 2.18 9.64 -7.99
CA PRO A 56 0.93 9.33 -8.65
C PRO A 56 -0.22 10.23 -8.12
N PRO A 57 -1.27 10.42 -8.94
CA PRO A 57 -2.38 11.28 -8.56
C PRO A 57 -3.13 10.74 -7.33
N PHE A 58 -3.60 11.64 -6.46
CA PHE A 58 -4.28 11.26 -5.21
C PHE A 58 -5.63 10.56 -5.43
N SER A 59 -6.24 10.72 -6.62
CA SER A 59 -7.49 10.04 -6.99
C SER A 59 -7.40 8.51 -6.94
N ILE A 60 -6.21 7.94 -7.09
CA ILE A 60 -5.96 6.50 -7.05
C ILE A 60 -5.31 6.02 -5.74
N ILE A 61 -5.34 6.86 -4.68
CA ILE A 61 -4.69 6.56 -3.39
C ILE A 61 -5.10 5.24 -2.77
N ARG A 62 -6.36 4.82 -2.95
CA ARG A 62 -6.85 3.51 -2.46
C ARG A 62 -6.15 2.35 -3.16
N LYS A 63 -5.98 2.42 -4.48
CA LYS A 63 -5.26 1.40 -5.27
C LYS A 63 -3.78 1.39 -4.90
N ILE A 64 -3.15 2.56 -4.80
CA ILE A 64 -1.76 2.70 -4.35
C ILE A 64 -1.56 2.05 -2.98
N SER A 65 -2.46 2.34 -2.04
CA SER A 65 -2.41 1.78 -0.68
C SER A 65 -2.55 0.26 -0.68
N ALA A 66 -3.43 -0.31 -1.51
CA ALA A 66 -3.58 -1.76 -1.64
C ALA A 66 -2.32 -2.43 -2.21
N HIS A 67 -1.68 -1.81 -3.22
CA HIS A 67 -0.41 -2.30 -3.76
C HIS A 67 0.73 -2.23 -2.73
N ILE A 68 0.87 -1.11 -2.03
CA ILE A 68 1.86 -0.96 -0.94
C ILE A 68 1.61 -2.00 0.15
N ALA A 69 0.36 -2.20 0.57
CA ALA A 69 -0.01 -3.18 1.58
C ALA A 69 0.36 -4.61 1.14
N ALA A 70 0.14 -4.94 -0.13
CA ALA A 70 0.48 -6.25 -0.67
C ALA A 70 1.98 -6.50 -0.66
N ASP A 71 2.80 -5.54 -1.08
CA ASP A 71 4.27 -5.67 -1.12
C ASP A 71 4.88 -5.70 0.28
N VAL A 72 4.36 -4.88 1.21
CA VAL A 72 4.77 -4.90 2.62
C VAL A 72 4.40 -6.23 3.27
N ALA A 73 3.18 -6.72 3.04
CA ALA A 73 2.76 -8.03 3.53
C ALA A 73 3.63 -9.15 2.94
N ALA A 74 3.89 -9.12 1.63
CA ALA A 74 4.77 -10.07 0.95
C ALA A 74 6.16 -10.10 1.60
N LYS A 75 6.74 -8.93 1.87
CA LYS A 75 8.03 -8.80 2.55
C LYS A 75 7.99 -9.34 3.98
N ALA A 76 6.89 -9.13 4.71
CA ALA A 76 6.71 -9.72 6.04
C ALA A 76 6.64 -11.25 6.03
N TYR A 77 6.00 -11.85 5.01
CA TYR A 77 6.02 -13.30 4.81
C TYR A 77 7.43 -13.81 4.46
N GLU A 78 8.15 -13.12 3.58
CA GLU A 78 9.53 -13.48 3.19
C GLU A 78 10.50 -13.45 4.37
N LEU A 79 10.35 -12.46 5.25
CA LEU A 79 11.17 -12.31 6.45
C LEU A 79 10.78 -13.26 7.60
N GLY A 80 9.72 -14.06 7.44
CA GLY A 80 9.20 -14.92 8.51
C GLY A 80 8.63 -14.16 9.70
N LEU A 81 8.25 -12.89 9.50
CA LEU A 81 7.69 -12.01 10.54
C LEU A 81 6.15 -12.03 10.55
N ALA A 82 5.55 -12.59 9.50
CA ALA A 82 4.10 -12.74 9.37
C ALA A 82 3.57 -13.88 10.26
N THR A 83 2.52 -13.60 11.01
CA THR A 83 1.84 -14.59 11.86
C THR A 83 0.55 -15.13 11.23
N HIS A 84 -0.05 -14.39 10.29
CA HIS A 84 -1.26 -14.83 9.59
C HIS A 84 -0.91 -15.85 8.50
N LEU A 85 -0.88 -17.13 8.85
CA LEU A 85 -0.59 -18.22 7.91
C LEU A 85 -1.87 -19.01 7.57
N PRO A 86 -2.02 -19.53 6.34
CA PRO A 86 -1.07 -19.47 5.21
C PRO A 86 -1.13 -18.14 4.42
N ARG A 87 -0.03 -17.78 3.74
CA ARG A 87 0.04 -16.60 2.86
C ARG A 87 -1.08 -16.64 1.79
N PRO A 88 -1.93 -15.60 1.69
CA PRO A 88 -2.92 -15.50 0.62
C PRO A 88 -2.28 -15.52 -0.77
N LYS A 89 -2.88 -16.24 -1.72
CA LYS A 89 -2.38 -16.31 -3.11
C LYS A 89 -2.33 -14.95 -3.81
N ASN A 90 -3.30 -14.08 -3.53
CA ASN A 90 -3.36 -12.74 -4.08
C ASN A 90 -3.46 -11.71 -2.96
N LEU A 91 -2.31 -11.14 -2.61
CA LEU A 91 -2.19 -10.17 -1.52
C LEU A 91 -2.87 -8.83 -1.84
N VAL A 92 -2.92 -8.42 -3.11
CA VAL A 92 -3.59 -7.18 -3.52
C VAL A 92 -5.10 -7.30 -3.31
N LYS A 93 -5.71 -8.37 -3.81
CA LYS A 93 -7.15 -8.63 -3.59
C LYS A 93 -7.48 -8.80 -2.11
N TYR A 94 -6.59 -9.45 -1.36
CA TYR A 94 -6.75 -9.58 0.08
C TYR A 94 -6.72 -8.21 0.76
N ALA A 95 -5.76 -7.36 0.40
CA ALA A 95 -5.70 -6.00 0.90
C ALA A 95 -6.95 -5.18 0.57
N GLU A 96 -7.40 -5.21 -0.68
CA GLU A 96 -8.64 -4.54 -1.11
C GLU A 96 -9.87 -5.02 -0.31
N SER A 97 -9.98 -6.32 -0.05
CA SER A 97 -11.10 -6.90 0.71
C SER A 97 -11.14 -6.46 2.19
N CYS A 98 -9.97 -6.11 2.74
CA CYS A 98 -9.85 -5.65 4.12
C CYS A 98 -9.92 -4.12 4.27
N MET A 99 -9.94 -3.37 3.16
CA MET A 99 -10.10 -1.93 3.20
C MET A 99 -11.52 -1.56 3.63
N TYR A 100 -11.63 -0.61 4.56
CA TYR A 100 -12.93 -0.09 4.98
C TYR A 100 -13.71 0.51 3.80
N ASN A 101 -14.97 0.09 3.66
CA ASN A 101 -15.91 0.65 2.72
C ASN A 101 -16.84 1.64 3.45
N PRO A 102 -16.82 2.94 3.11
CA PRO A 102 -17.62 3.96 3.77
C PRO A 102 -19.11 3.95 3.36
N VAL A 103 -19.56 2.98 2.55
CA VAL A 103 -20.98 2.79 2.25
C VAL A 103 -21.75 2.45 3.52
N TYR A 104 -22.82 3.19 3.79
CA TYR A 104 -23.68 2.96 4.95
C TYR A 104 -24.18 1.52 4.97
N ARG A 105 -24.09 0.90 6.16
CA ARG A 105 -24.68 -0.40 6.38
C ARG A 105 -26.19 -0.27 6.44
N SER A 106 -26.91 -1.16 5.77
CA SER A 106 -28.35 -1.26 5.93
C SER A 106 -28.63 -1.89 7.28
N TYR A 107 -29.29 -1.15 8.16
CA TYR A 107 -29.81 -1.69 9.42
C TYR A 107 -31.24 -2.18 9.14
N HIS A 108 -31.44 -3.49 9.25
CA HIS A 108 -32.76 -4.13 9.24
C HIS A 108 -33.02 -4.68 10.64
#